data_AF-A0A1T0CL04-F1
#
_entry.id   AF-A0A1T0CL04-F1
#
_cell.length_a   1.000
_cell.length_b   1.000
_cell.length_c   1.000
_cell.angle_alpha   90.00
_cell.angle_beta   90.00
_cell.angle_gamma   90.00
#
_symmetry.space_group_name_H-M   'P 1'
#
loop_
_entity.id
_entity.type
_entity.pdbx_description
1 polymer ?
#
loop_
_entity_poly.entity_id
_entity_poly.type
_entity_poly.pdbx_seq_one_letter_code
_entity_poly.pdbx_strand_id
1 'polypeptide(L)'
;MQNYLILVEGDTEERLLKKLNVIGKIQIFNLWDKDVQKIARRFNSNTAVFVVYDTDTAQSQSNIARFNANLAFLKQGGRLKGILQQTLNFEDELVLACDGLRNSQGLFKVFGAVNADEFKYKFLKSSNPIALLEKQGFDKMKLWKQKVSANVDGNYHKYLADFSCLPVR
;
A
#
# COMPACT_ATOMS: atom_id res chain seq x y z
N MET A 1 22.73 8.54 5.30
CA MET A 1 21.36 8.78 4.78
C MET A 1 20.54 7.52 4.98
N GLN A 2 19.29 7.62 5.45
CA GLN A 2 18.42 6.46 5.65
C GLN A 2 18.01 5.86 4.31
N ASN A 3 18.06 4.53 4.17
CA ASN A 3 17.54 3.86 2.97
C ASN A 3 16.10 3.43 3.25
N TYR A 4 15.13 3.96 2.51
CA TYR A 4 13.73 3.56 2.63
C TYR A 4 13.38 2.51 1.57
N LEU A 5 12.71 1.44 1.98
CA LEU A 5 12.14 0.41 1.13
C LEU A 5 10.64 0.30 1.44
N ILE A 6 9.80 0.50 0.44
CA ILE A 6 8.36 0.38 0.55
C ILE A 6 7.95 -0.85 -0.26
N LEU A 7 7.46 -1.88 0.42
CA LEU A 7 6.94 -3.08 -0.21
C LEU A 7 5.45 -2.89 -0.47
N VAL A 8 5.01 -3.14 -1.69
CA VAL A 8 3.61 -3.03 -2.11
C VAL A 8 3.18 -4.31 -2.82
N GLU A 9 1.88 -4.57 -2.89
CA GLU A 9 1.36 -5.79 -3.50
C GLU A 9 1.31 -5.73 -5.03
N GLY A 10 0.93 -4.58 -5.60
CA GLY A 10 0.71 -4.42 -7.03
C GLY A 10 1.25 -3.12 -7.63
N ASP A 11 1.07 -3.01 -8.94
CA ASP A 11 1.51 -1.86 -9.74
C ASP A 11 0.74 -0.58 -9.41
N THR A 12 -0.51 -0.70 -8.96
CA THR A 12 -1.40 0.44 -8.64
C THR A 12 -0.88 1.25 -7.46
N GLU A 13 -0.52 0.57 -6.37
CA GLU A 13 0.06 1.18 -5.18
C GLU A 13 1.43 1.77 -5.52
N GLU A 14 2.24 1.03 -6.28
CA GLU A 14 3.56 1.49 -6.73
C GLU A 14 3.44 2.81 -7.50
N ARG A 15 2.50 2.87 -8.45
CA ARG A 15 2.23 4.05 -9.27
C ARG A 15 1.73 5.21 -8.42
N LEU A 16 0.79 4.96 -7.50
CA LEU A 16 0.24 6.00 -6.62
C LEU A 16 1.35 6.61 -5.77
N LEU A 17 2.12 5.81 -5.04
CA LEU A 17 3.18 6.29 -4.15
C LEU A 17 4.26 7.08 -4.91
N LYS A 18 4.66 6.61 -6.12
CA LYS A 18 5.57 7.36 -6.99
C LYS A 18 5.00 8.73 -7.36
N LYS A 19 3.70 8.80 -7.68
CA LYS A 19 3.02 10.06 -8.02
C LYS A 19 2.81 10.99 -6.83
N LEU A 20 2.77 10.45 -5.62
CA LEU A 20 2.75 11.20 -4.37
C LEU A 20 4.15 11.62 -3.88
N ASN A 21 5.19 11.42 -4.69
CA ASN A 21 6.58 11.77 -4.39
C ASN A 21 7.15 11.09 -3.12
N VAL A 22 6.70 9.87 -2.84
CA VAL A 22 7.28 9.05 -1.77
C VAL A 22 8.74 8.72 -2.10
N ILE A 23 9.64 8.97 -1.15
CA ILE A 23 11.08 8.79 -1.27
C ILE A 23 11.45 7.35 -0.92
N GLY A 24 12.40 6.80 -1.67
CA GLY A 24 12.98 5.49 -1.39
C GLY A 24 12.71 4.52 -2.53
N LYS A 25 13.08 3.27 -2.32
CA LYS A 25 12.81 2.21 -3.27
C LYS A 25 11.40 1.68 -3.00
N ILE A 26 10.47 1.91 -3.92
CA ILE A 26 9.18 1.22 -3.91
C ILE A 26 9.35 -0.07 -4.72
N GLN A 27 8.97 -1.21 -4.16
CA GLN A 27 9.17 -2.52 -4.76
C GLN A 27 7.92 -3.37 -4.62
N ILE A 28 7.41 -3.85 -5.76
CA ILE A 28 6.29 -4.79 -5.80
C ILE A 28 6.77 -6.15 -5.28
N PHE A 29 6.27 -6.52 -4.10
CA PHE A 29 6.62 -7.76 -3.41
C PHE A 29 5.51 -8.10 -2.39
N ASN A 30 4.51 -8.87 -2.85
CA ASN A 30 3.41 -9.31 -1.99
C ASN A 30 3.91 -10.26 -0.87
N LEU A 31 3.78 -9.83 0.39
CA LEU A 31 4.19 -10.59 1.57
C LEU A 31 3.21 -11.69 1.98
N TRP A 32 2.00 -11.72 1.43
CA TRP A 32 1.08 -12.84 1.57
C TRP A 32 1.59 -14.07 0.80
N ASP A 33 2.30 -13.87 -0.31
CA ASP A 33 2.71 -14.93 -1.22
C ASP A 33 4.20 -15.28 -1.15
N LYS A 34 5.04 -14.29 -0.82
CA LYS A 34 6.50 -14.42 -0.93
C LYS A 34 7.20 -14.15 0.40
N ASP A 35 8.22 -14.94 0.69
CA ASP A 35 9.05 -14.75 1.88
C ASP A 35 10.04 -13.59 1.66
N VAL A 36 9.98 -12.57 2.51
CA VAL A 36 10.86 -11.39 2.45
C VAL A 36 12.35 -11.75 2.55
N GLN A 37 12.66 -12.89 3.16
CA GLN A 37 14.01 -13.45 3.23
C GLN A 37 14.66 -13.60 1.85
N LYS A 38 13.87 -13.85 0.79
CA LYS A 38 14.36 -13.97 -0.59
C LYS A 38 15.00 -12.68 -1.12
N ILE A 39 14.59 -11.52 -0.60
CA ILE A 39 15.12 -10.21 -0.99
C ILE A 39 15.98 -9.57 0.11
N ALA A 40 15.94 -10.10 1.33
CA ALA A 40 16.61 -9.53 2.50
C ALA A 40 18.13 -9.38 2.34
N ARG A 41 18.78 -10.25 1.56
CA ARG A 41 20.22 -10.15 1.24
C ARG A 41 20.61 -8.86 0.51
N ARG A 42 19.63 -8.19 -0.12
CA ARG A 42 19.83 -6.91 -0.83
C ARG A 42 19.56 -5.70 0.06
N PHE A 43 19.20 -5.91 1.33
CA PHE A 43 18.94 -4.81 2.26
C PHE A 43 20.27 -4.27 2.76
N ASN A 44 20.42 -2.95 2.72
CA ASN A 44 21.54 -2.29 3.36
C ASN A 44 21.37 -2.36 4.89
N SER A 45 22.46 -2.18 5.63
CA SER A 45 22.45 -2.20 7.10
C SER A 45 21.46 -1.19 7.70
N ASN A 46 21.27 -0.04 7.05
CA ASN A 46 20.33 1.00 7.46
C ASN A 46 19.06 1.09 6.58
N THR A 47 18.49 -0.06 6.19
CA THR A 47 17.20 -0.08 5.46
C THR A 47 16.01 -0.03 6.42
N ALA A 48 15.17 1.00 6.29
CA ALA A 48 13.86 1.15 6.91
C ALA A 48 12.78 0.63 5.96
N VAL A 49 11.97 -0.32 6.42
CA VAL A 49 10.95 -1.00 5.62
C VAL A 49 9.55 -0.58 6.03
N PHE A 50 8.77 -0.12 5.05
CA PHE A 50 7.33 0.03 5.14
C PHE A 50 6.65 -1.04 4.29
N VAL A 51 5.53 -1.56 4.77
CA VAL A 51 4.73 -2.57 4.05
C VAL A 51 3.35 -2.00 3.81
N VAL A 52 2.96 -1.86 2.55
CA VAL A 52 1.58 -1.59 2.15
C VAL A 52 0.96 -2.90 1.73
N TYR A 53 -0.16 -3.24 2.34
CA TYR A 53 -0.83 -4.53 2.13
C TYR A 53 -2.34 -4.37 2.16
N ASP A 54 -3.05 -5.21 1.40
CA ASP A 54 -4.49 -5.34 1.52
C ASP A 54 -4.87 -6.50 2.45
N THR A 55 -6.12 -6.50 2.90
CA THR A 55 -6.64 -7.55 3.78
C THR A 55 -7.79 -8.30 3.15
N ASP A 56 -7.64 -8.70 1.87
CA ASP A 56 -8.68 -9.48 1.20
C ASP A 56 -9.06 -10.73 2.02
N THR A 57 -10.36 -11.01 2.05
CA THR A 57 -10.99 -12.16 2.71
C THR A 57 -10.62 -13.50 2.09
N ALA A 58 -10.00 -13.51 0.90
CA ALA A 58 -9.57 -14.73 0.21
C ALA A 58 -8.25 -15.34 0.74
N GLN A 59 -7.63 -14.77 1.79
CA GLN A 59 -6.34 -15.25 2.30
C GLN A 59 -6.48 -16.58 3.06
N SER A 60 -5.71 -17.60 2.64
CA SER A 60 -5.64 -18.87 3.38
C SER A 60 -4.88 -18.71 4.70
N GLN A 61 -5.09 -19.61 5.66
CA GLN A 61 -4.31 -19.64 6.91
C GLN A 61 -2.79 -19.69 6.65
N SER A 62 -2.37 -20.31 5.54
CA SER A 62 -0.96 -20.38 5.15
C SER A 62 -0.41 -19.02 4.69
N ASN A 63 -1.21 -18.22 3.97
CA ASN A 63 -0.85 -16.85 3.59
C ASN A 63 -0.74 -15.98 4.84
N ILE A 64 -1.69 -16.11 5.77
CA ILE A 64 -1.69 -15.38 7.03
C ILE A 64 -0.45 -15.69 7.87
N ALA A 65 -0.11 -16.97 8.02
CA ALA A 65 1.10 -17.39 8.71
C ALA A 65 2.36 -16.83 8.04
N ARG A 66 2.43 -16.84 6.70
CA ARG A 66 3.57 -16.30 5.94
C ARG A 66 3.74 -14.81 6.14
N PHE A 67 2.65 -14.04 6.02
CA PHE A 67 2.68 -12.60 6.19
C PHE A 67 3.18 -12.21 7.59
N ASN A 68 2.65 -12.86 8.64
CA ASN A 68 3.08 -12.61 10.01
C ASN A 68 4.55 -13.03 10.25
N ALA A 69 5.02 -14.12 9.63
CA ALA A 69 6.44 -14.52 9.69
C ALA A 69 7.37 -13.50 8.98
N ASN A 70 6.91 -12.92 7.86
CA ASN A 70 7.63 -11.85 7.18
C ASN A 70 7.77 -10.59 8.05
N LEU A 71 6.68 -10.17 8.69
CA LEU A 71 6.71 -9.06 9.64
C LEU A 71 7.64 -9.35 10.83
N ALA A 72 7.60 -10.58 11.36
CA ALA A 72 8.49 -11.02 12.43
C ALA A 72 9.96 -10.88 12.03
N PHE A 73 10.33 -11.35 10.83
CA PHE A 73 11.69 -11.26 10.31
C PHE A 73 12.15 -9.80 10.17
N LEU A 74 11.30 -8.93 9.61
CA LEU A 74 11.62 -7.50 9.47
C LEU A 74 11.77 -6.81 10.83
N LYS A 75 10.92 -7.15 11.79
CA LYS A 75 10.95 -6.63 13.17
C LYS A 75 12.20 -7.07 13.91
N GLN A 76 12.54 -8.37 13.89
CA GLN A 76 13.74 -8.92 14.53
C GLN A 76 15.02 -8.28 13.98
N GLY A 77 15.04 -7.96 12.69
CA GLY A 77 16.14 -7.21 12.08
C GLY A 77 16.18 -5.71 12.37
N GLY A 78 15.23 -5.17 13.15
CA GLY A 78 15.12 -3.72 13.43
C GLY A 78 14.70 -2.87 12.23
N ARG A 79 14.20 -3.49 11.14
CA ARG A 79 13.94 -2.84 9.85
C ARG A 79 12.49 -2.40 9.67
N LEU A 80 11.53 -3.07 10.29
CA LEU A 80 10.10 -2.73 10.18
C LEU A 80 9.83 -1.35 10.80
N LYS A 81 9.36 -0.39 10.00
CA LYS A 81 9.02 0.97 10.43
C LYS A 81 7.54 1.28 10.33
N GLY A 82 6.81 0.64 9.43
CA GLY A 82 5.37 0.81 9.35
C GLY A 82 4.69 -0.27 8.53
N ILE A 83 3.45 -0.55 8.89
CA ILE A 83 2.50 -1.36 8.11
C ILE A 83 1.30 -0.47 7.79
N LEU A 84 0.98 -0.35 6.51
CA LEU A 84 -0.11 0.47 5.99
C LEU A 84 -1.16 -0.47 5.41
N GLN A 85 -2.34 -0.49 6.03
CA GLN A 85 -3.37 -1.44 5.69
C GLN A 85 -4.39 -0.84 4.72
N GLN A 86 -4.66 -1.56 3.63
CA GLN A 86 -5.83 -1.36 2.77
C GLN A 86 -6.89 -2.39 3.18
N THR A 87 -7.96 -1.93 3.83
CA THR A 87 -9.00 -2.85 4.34
C THR A 87 -9.90 -3.38 3.22
N LEU A 88 -9.86 -2.75 2.04
CA LEU A 88 -10.57 -3.12 0.83
C LEU A 88 -9.58 -3.11 -0.36
N ASN A 89 -10.08 -3.14 -1.58
CA ASN A 89 -9.26 -2.98 -2.77
C ASN A 89 -8.72 -1.54 -2.93
N PHE A 90 -7.84 -1.36 -3.90
CA PHE A 90 -7.24 -0.07 -4.24
C PHE A 90 -8.27 1.02 -4.60
N GLU A 91 -9.33 0.64 -5.32
CA GLU A 91 -10.38 1.54 -5.76
C GLU A 91 -11.12 2.16 -4.57
N ASP A 92 -11.50 1.34 -3.61
CA ASP A 92 -12.25 1.74 -2.43
C ASP A 92 -11.40 2.66 -1.54
N GLU A 93 -10.09 2.39 -1.42
CA GLU A 93 -9.15 3.26 -0.73
C GLU A 93 -9.07 4.66 -1.38
N LEU A 94 -9.05 4.72 -2.72
CA LEU A 94 -9.08 6.00 -3.43
C LEU A 94 -10.40 6.74 -3.26
N VAL A 95 -11.54 6.03 -3.25
CA VAL A 95 -12.85 6.63 -2.99
C VAL A 95 -12.88 7.26 -1.60
N LEU A 96 -12.38 6.57 -0.57
CA LEU A 96 -12.29 7.11 0.79
C LEU A 96 -11.39 8.34 0.88
N ALA A 97 -10.34 8.39 0.07
CA ALA A 97 -9.44 9.53 0.00
C ALA A 97 -9.99 10.71 -0.82
N CYS A 98 -11.11 10.57 -1.54
CA CYS A 98 -11.68 11.62 -2.39
C CYS A 98 -13.07 12.05 -1.90
N ASP A 99 -13.19 13.29 -1.40
CA ASP A 99 -14.48 13.79 -0.87
C ASP A 99 -15.60 13.88 -1.92
N GLY A 100 -15.24 14.02 -3.20
CA GLY A 100 -16.17 14.09 -4.33
C GLY A 100 -16.68 12.73 -4.81
N LEU A 101 -16.10 11.62 -4.32
CA LEU A 101 -16.48 10.27 -4.75
C LEU A 101 -17.31 9.57 -3.67
N ARG A 102 -18.41 8.93 -4.08
CA ARG A 102 -19.27 8.15 -3.17
C ARG A 102 -19.02 6.65 -3.23
N ASN A 103 -18.50 6.17 -4.36
CA ASN A 103 -18.27 4.75 -4.64
C ASN A 103 -17.34 4.60 -5.85
N SER A 104 -16.90 3.37 -6.08
CA SER A 104 -15.94 3.01 -7.12
C SER A 104 -16.49 3.21 -8.54
N GLN A 105 -17.81 3.21 -8.74
CA GLN A 105 -18.41 3.58 -10.03
C GLN A 105 -18.19 5.07 -10.39
N GLY A 106 -18.20 5.96 -9.39
CA GLY A 106 -17.81 7.35 -9.58
C GLY A 106 -16.35 7.48 -9.99
N LEU A 107 -15.46 6.74 -9.32
CA LEU A 107 -14.03 6.68 -9.67
C LEU A 107 -13.83 6.19 -11.11
N PHE A 108 -14.52 5.14 -11.52
CA PHE A 108 -14.40 4.59 -12.88
C PHE A 108 -14.79 5.62 -13.92
N LYS A 109 -15.89 6.36 -13.73
CA LYS A 109 -16.30 7.44 -14.64
C LYS A 109 -15.25 8.54 -14.80
N VAL A 110 -14.58 8.93 -13.71
CA VAL A 110 -13.50 9.95 -13.75
C VAL A 110 -12.35 9.51 -14.65
N PHE A 111 -12.04 8.22 -14.66
CA PHE A 111 -11.02 7.62 -15.52
C PHE A 111 -11.59 7.09 -16.84
N GLY A 112 -12.89 7.25 -17.09
CA GLY A 112 -13.59 6.73 -18.27
C GLY A 112 -13.59 5.20 -18.37
N ALA A 113 -13.51 4.47 -17.26
CA ALA A 113 -13.52 3.01 -17.19
C ALA A 113 -14.93 2.46 -16.92
N VAL A 114 -15.18 1.20 -17.29
CA VAL A 114 -16.45 0.50 -17.03
C VAL A 114 -16.38 -0.48 -15.85
N ASN A 115 -15.17 -0.85 -15.41
CA ASN A 115 -14.94 -1.78 -14.31
C ASN A 115 -13.57 -1.53 -13.65
N ALA A 116 -13.28 -2.29 -12.60
CA ALA A 116 -12.04 -2.16 -11.82
C ALA A 116 -10.79 -2.44 -12.67
N ASP A 117 -10.77 -3.49 -13.48
CA ASP A 117 -9.60 -3.86 -14.28
C ASP A 117 -9.26 -2.77 -15.31
N GLU A 118 -10.26 -2.25 -16.01
CA GLU A 118 -10.06 -1.14 -16.95
C GLU A 118 -9.65 0.13 -16.22
N PHE A 119 -10.21 0.40 -15.04
CA PHE A 119 -9.77 1.50 -14.20
C PHE A 119 -8.30 1.37 -13.83
N LYS A 120 -7.84 0.22 -13.32
CA LYS A 120 -6.43 -0.01 -12.97
C LYS A 120 -5.53 0.20 -14.19
N TYR A 121 -5.90 -0.37 -15.34
CA TYR A 121 -5.19 -0.16 -16.59
C TYR A 121 -5.07 1.34 -16.95
N LYS A 122 -6.18 2.08 -16.91
CA LYS A 122 -6.21 3.52 -17.24
C LYS A 122 -5.48 4.36 -16.20
N PHE A 123 -5.56 4.02 -14.93
CA PHE A 123 -4.81 4.66 -13.84
C PHE A 123 -3.30 4.54 -14.05
N LEU A 124 -2.82 3.32 -14.36
CA LEU A 124 -1.40 3.06 -14.65
C LEU A 124 -0.91 3.81 -15.88
N LYS A 125 -1.74 3.88 -16.94
CA LYS A 125 -1.42 4.57 -18.19
C LYS A 125 -1.56 6.09 -18.11
N SER A 126 -2.32 6.61 -17.15
CA SER A 126 -2.53 8.05 -16.98
C SER A 126 -1.21 8.77 -16.72
N SER A 127 -0.98 9.86 -17.45
CA SER A 127 0.20 10.70 -17.27
C SER A 127 0.17 11.43 -15.92
N ASN A 128 -1.00 11.88 -15.48
CA ASN A 128 -1.20 12.56 -14.21
C ASN A 128 -2.51 12.11 -13.52
N PRO A 129 -2.54 10.91 -12.91
CA PRO A 129 -3.72 10.41 -12.22
C PRO A 129 -4.08 11.26 -10.99
N ILE A 130 -3.08 11.86 -10.33
CA ILE A 130 -3.31 12.68 -9.13
C ILE A 130 -4.14 13.91 -9.48
N ALA A 131 -3.86 14.61 -10.59
CA ALA A 131 -4.67 15.75 -11.00
C ALA A 131 -6.15 15.40 -11.29
N LEU A 132 -6.43 14.17 -11.71
CA LEU A 132 -7.82 13.70 -11.87
C LEU A 132 -8.48 13.48 -10.52
N LEU A 133 -7.76 12.87 -9.57
CA LEU A 133 -8.21 12.63 -8.21
C LEU A 133 -8.39 13.96 -7.43
N GLU A 134 -7.48 14.92 -7.57
CA GLU A 134 -7.56 16.25 -6.94
C GLU A 134 -8.82 17.02 -7.34
N LYS A 135 -9.26 16.88 -8.60
CA LYS A 135 -10.56 17.44 -9.05
C LYS A 135 -11.77 16.84 -8.31
N GLN A 136 -11.58 15.68 -7.68
CA GLN A 136 -12.58 15.01 -6.84
C GLN A 136 -12.28 15.19 -5.35
N GLY A 137 -11.47 16.18 -4.96
CA GLY A 137 -11.16 16.45 -3.55
C GLY A 137 -10.27 15.39 -2.90
N PHE A 138 -9.31 14.85 -3.67
CA PHE A 138 -8.34 13.89 -3.14
C PHE A 138 -7.46 14.48 -2.06
N ASP A 139 -7.45 13.82 -0.90
CA ASP A 139 -6.59 14.08 0.23
C ASP A 139 -5.76 12.83 0.55
N LYS A 140 -4.48 12.87 0.17
CA LYS A 140 -3.52 11.80 0.45
C LYS A 140 -3.39 11.48 1.94
N MET A 141 -3.71 12.42 2.83
CA MET A 141 -3.65 12.21 4.27
C MET A 141 -4.78 11.31 4.78
N LYS A 142 -5.76 10.97 3.94
CA LYS A 142 -6.83 10.01 4.29
C LYS A 142 -6.46 8.57 3.97
N LEU A 143 -5.40 8.34 3.19
CA LEU A 143 -4.98 7.02 2.78
C LEU A 143 -4.47 6.17 3.96
N TRP A 144 -4.88 4.91 3.98
CA TRP A 144 -4.49 3.84 4.91
C TRP A 144 -4.83 4.12 6.38
N LYS A 145 -5.88 4.90 6.65
CA LYS A 145 -6.34 5.22 8.02
C LYS A 145 -7.31 4.21 8.61
N GLN A 146 -7.56 3.12 7.91
CA GLN A 146 -8.57 2.15 8.31
C GLN A 146 -8.11 1.27 9.48
N LYS A 147 -9.08 0.71 10.20
CA LYS A 147 -8.81 -0.18 11.34
C LYS A 147 -8.12 -1.45 10.89
N VAL A 148 -7.22 -1.96 11.72
CA VAL A 148 -6.49 -3.21 11.46
C VAL A 148 -7.42 -4.39 11.31
N SER A 149 -7.13 -5.25 10.35
CA SER A 149 -7.76 -6.55 10.18
C SER A 149 -7.29 -7.52 11.25
N ALA A 150 -8.17 -8.45 11.63
CA ALA A 150 -7.85 -9.56 12.53
C ALA A 150 -6.80 -10.53 11.94
N ASN A 151 -6.52 -10.46 10.63
CA ASN A 151 -5.52 -11.31 9.97
C ASN A 151 -4.07 -10.92 10.32
N VAL A 152 -3.85 -9.74 10.90
CA VAL A 152 -2.53 -9.30 11.37
C VAL A 152 -2.45 -9.49 12.87
N ASP A 153 -1.39 -10.14 13.33
CA ASP A 153 -1.16 -10.35 14.76
C ASP A 153 -1.09 -9.01 15.50
N GLY A 154 -1.80 -8.91 16.64
CA GLY A 154 -1.84 -7.73 17.51
C GLY A 154 -0.47 -7.20 17.93
N ASN A 155 0.56 -8.05 17.94
CA ASN A 155 1.95 -7.69 18.16
C ASN A 155 2.52 -6.66 17.15
N TYR A 156 1.84 -6.47 16.01
CA TYR A 156 2.22 -5.53 14.96
C TYR A 156 1.37 -4.26 14.94
N HIS A 157 0.33 -4.15 15.78
CA HIS A 157 -0.53 -2.95 15.83
C HIS A 157 0.24 -1.67 16.18
N LYS A 158 1.33 -1.77 16.93
CA LYS A 158 2.21 -0.63 17.22
C LYS A 158 2.99 -0.11 16.01
N TYR A 159 3.03 -0.87 14.91
CA TYR A 159 3.66 -0.48 13.65
C TYR A 159 2.64 0.04 12.63
N LEU A 160 1.36 0.16 12.99
CA LEU A 160 0.39 0.76 12.10
C LEU A 160 0.84 2.17 11.75
N ALA A 161 0.79 2.44 10.46
CA ALA A 161 1.16 3.68 9.85
C ALA A 161 0.06 4.07 8.86
N ASP A 162 -0.04 5.36 8.61
CA ASP A 162 -0.79 5.90 7.49
C ASP A 162 0.18 6.61 6.53
N PHE A 163 -0.35 7.30 5.52
CA PHE A 163 0.48 8.03 4.58
C PHE A 163 1.43 9.06 5.25
N SER A 164 1.07 9.65 6.39
CA SER A 164 1.88 10.67 7.08
C SER A 164 3.21 10.14 7.61
N CYS A 165 3.32 8.82 7.81
CA CYS A 165 4.53 8.17 8.26
C CYS A 165 5.51 7.86 7.13
N LEU A 166 5.06 7.94 5.87
CA LEU A 166 5.92 7.66 4.72
C LEU A 166 6.88 8.82 4.47
N PRO A 167 8.11 8.52 4.02
CA PRO A 167 9.06 9.54 3.61
C PRO A 167 8.59 10.18 2.29
N VAL A 168 8.37 11.49 2.24
CA VAL A 168 7.89 12.23 1.05
C VAL A 168 8.81 13.42 0.78
N ARG A 169 9.00 13.80 -0.49
CA ARG A 169 9.74 15.02 -0.88
C ARG A 169 8.95 16.29 -0.66
#